data_AF-A0A2N1QQ63-F1
#
_entry.id   AF-A0A2N1QQ63-F1
#
_cell.length_a   1.000
_cell.length_b   1.000
_cell.length_c   1.000
_cell.angle_alpha   90.00
_cell.angle_beta   90.00
_cell.angle_gamma   90.00
#
_symmetry.space_group_name_H-M   'P 1'
#
loop_
_entity.id
_entity.type
_entity.pdbx_description
1 polymer ?
#
loop_
_entity_poly.entity_id
_entity_poly.type
_entity_poly.pdbx_seq_one_letter_code
_entity_poly.pdbx_strand_id
1 'polypeptide(L)' 'DVRRRSDFSLSLSPMTMPHELCLVFLMEQLYRAFTLIRGVEYHH' A
#
# COMPACT_ATOMS: atom_id res chain seq x y z
N ASP A 1 -17.76 -13.98 0.31
CA ASP A 1 -17.51 -12.56 0.67
C ASP A 1 -16.12 -12.33 1.19
N VAL A 2 -15.19 -11.98 0.28
CA VAL A 2 -13.80 -11.67 0.64
C VAL A 2 -13.73 -10.49 1.62
N ARG A 3 -14.58 -9.48 1.45
CA ARG A 3 -14.68 -8.32 2.36
C ARG A 3 -15.14 -8.65 3.77
N ARG A 4 -16.01 -9.67 3.95
CA ARG A 4 -16.45 -10.07 5.30
C ARG A 4 -15.39 -10.86 6.06
N ARG A 5 -14.40 -11.42 5.37
CA ARG A 5 -13.32 -12.21 5.95
C ARG A 5 -12.07 -11.36 6.26
N SER A 6 -11.96 -10.15 5.73
CA SER A 6 -10.79 -9.29 5.96
C SER A 6 -10.88 -8.63 7.33
N ASP A 7 -9.84 -8.79 8.16
CA ASP A 7 -9.72 -8.09 9.44
C ASP A 7 -9.51 -6.58 9.27
N PHE A 8 -8.96 -6.18 8.12
CA PHE A 8 -8.69 -4.79 7.78
C PHE A 8 -8.89 -4.54 6.28
N SER A 9 -9.47 -3.38 5.97
CA SER A 9 -9.65 -2.91 4.59
C SER A 9 -8.91 -1.59 4.41
N LEU A 10 -7.82 -1.62 3.63
CA LEU A 10 -7.03 -0.43 3.31
C LEU A 10 -7.48 0.17 1.97
N SER A 11 -7.76 1.47 1.96
CA SER A 11 -7.95 2.22 0.72
C SER A 11 -6.60 2.73 0.21
N LEU A 12 -6.25 2.40 -1.04
CA LEU A 12 -5.03 2.93 -1.69
C LEU A 12 -5.22 4.38 -2.17
N SER A 13 -6.44 4.74 -2.57
CA SER A 13 -6.81 6.05 -3.12
C SER A 13 -8.35 6.15 -3.23
N PRO A 14 -8.95 7.36 -3.22
CA PRO A 14 -10.35 7.55 -3.61
C PRO A 14 -10.61 7.28 -5.11
N MET A 15 -9.57 7.17 -5.95
CA MET A 15 -9.69 6.93 -7.39
C MET A 15 -9.86 5.44 -7.70
N THR A 16 -10.51 5.13 -8.83
CA THR A 16 -10.48 3.78 -9.41
C THR A 16 -9.21 3.62 -10.24
N MET A 17 -8.38 2.63 -9.89
CA MET A 17 -7.11 2.37 -10.58
C MET A 17 -7.16 1.04 -11.34
N PRO A 18 -6.43 0.91 -12.47
CA PRO A 18 -6.16 -0.37 -13.09
C PRO A 18 -5.53 -1.35 -12.09
N HIS A 19 -5.93 -2.62 -12.15
CA HIS A 19 -5.51 -3.63 -11.18
C HIS A 19 -3.98 -3.76 -11.07
N GLU A 20 -3.27 -3.72 -12.19
CA GLU A 20 -1.80 -3.79 -12.24
C GLU A 20 -1.14 -2.62 -11.50
N LEU A 21 -1.70 -1.41 -11.61
CA LEU A 21 -1.19 -0.23 -10.90
C LEU A 21 -1.43 -0.32 -9.40
N CYS A 22 -2.54 -0.92 -8.95
CA CYS A 22 -2.79 -1.16 -7.52
C CYS A 22 -1.67 -1.99 -6.87
N LEU A 23 -1.15 -2.99 -7.58
CA LEU A 23 -0.07 -3.85 -7.09
C LEU A 23 1.24 -3.06 -6.94
N VAL A 24 1.63 -2.31 -7.99
CA VAL A 24 2.85 -1.49 -7.96
C VAL A 24 2.79 -0.44 -6.86
N PHE A 25 1.64 0.24 -6.73
CA PHE A 25 1.44 1.27 -5.71
C PHE A 25 1.52 0.68 -4.29
N LEU A 26 0.83 -0.42 -4.03
CA LEU A 26 0.88 -1.08 -2.73
C LEU A 26 2.31 -1.55 -2.38
N MET A 27 3.04 -2.11 -3.35
CA MET A 27 4.42 -2.55 -3.13
C MET A 27 5.35 -1.39 -2.78
N GLU A 28 5.22 -0.25 -3.45
CA GLU A 28 5.97 0.96 -3.12
C GLU A 28 5.66 1.45 -1.71
N GLN A 29 4.37 1.51 -1.35
CA GLN A 29 3.94 1.97 -0.02
C GLN A 29 4.42 1.04 1.10
N LEU A 30 4.48 -0.28 0.86
CA LEU A 30 5.08 -1.22 1.81
C LEU A 30 6.59 -0.99 1.93
N TYR A 31 7.31 -0.85 0.81
CA TYR A 31 8.73 -0.54 0.83
C TYR A 31 9.03 0.76 1.58
N ARG A 32 8.23 1.80 1.34
CA ARG A 32 8.23 3.08 2.05
C ARG A 32 8.07 2.90 3.56
N ALA A 33 7.05 2.16 3.98
CA ALA A 33 6.78 1.91 5.39
C ALA A 33 7.98 1.20 6.07
N PHE A 34 8.54 0.16 5.44
CA PHE A 34 9.70 -0.54 5.99
C PHE A 34 10.95 0.33 6.03
N THR A 35 11.16 1.19 5.04
CA THR A 35 12.33 2.09 5.01
C THR A 35 12.25 3.13 6.14
N LEU A 36 11.06 3.70 6.37
CA LEU A 36 10.79 4.59 7.50
C LEU A 36 11.01 3.88 8.84
N ILE A 37 10.50 2.65 9.01
CA ILE A 37 10.70 1.85 10.23
C ILE A 37 12.19 1.58 10.49
N ARG A 38 12.98 1.36 9.44
CA ARG A 38 14.43 1.13 9.53
C ARG A 38 15.24 2.39 9.81
N GLY A 39 14.61 3.57 9.80
CA GLY A 39 15.31 4.85 9.96
C GLY A 39 16.27 5.17 8.82
N VAL A 40 16.09 4.54 7.65
CA VAL A 40 16.85 4.86 6.44
C VAL A 40 16.17 6.05 5.76
N GLU A 41 16.96 7.03 5.29
CA GLU A 41 16.42 8.14 4.49
C GLU A 41 15.75 7.58 3.24
N TYR A 42 14.43 7.69 3.24
CA TYR A 42 13.61 7.25 2.13
C TYR A 42 13.17 8.42 1.24
N HIS A 43 13.22 9.64 1.77
CA HIS A 43 13.02 10.92 1.08
C HIS A 43 14.00 11.94 1.67
N HIS A 44 14.46 12.88 0.85
CA HIS A 44 15.09 14.13 1.31
C HIS A 44 14.11 14.93 2.19
#